data_AF-A0A843HVC8-F1
#
_entry.id   AF-A0A843HVC8-F1
#
_cell.length_a   1.000
_cell.length_b   1.000
_cell.length_c   1.000
_cell.angle_alpha   90.00
_cell.angle_beta   90.00
_cell.angle_gamma   90.00
#
_symmetry.space_group_name_H-M   'P 1'
#
loop_
_entity.id
_entity.type
_entity.pdbx_description
1 polymer ?
#
loop_
_entity_poly.entity_id
_entity_poly.type
_entity_poly.pdbx_seq_one_letter_code
_entity_poly.pdbx_strand_id
1 'polypeptide(L)' 'MDSIYDYPPEYDKAVLDLELLNNDEDVGEITDMNENHKIYIQVYQQALDTKAKKKAIMRRKQALILS' A
#
# COMPACT_ATOMS: atom_id res chain seq x y z
N MET A 1 -2.78 21.05 19.53
CA MET A 1 -1.66 20.11 19.75
C MET A 1 -1.62 19.25 18.51
N ASP A 2 -0.97 19.75 17.48
CA ASP A 2 -0.87 19.06 16.20
C ASP A 2 0.08 17.88 16.41
N SER A 3 -0.48 16.69 16.36
CA SER A 3 0.31 15.47 16.36
C SER A 3 1.00 15.39 15.00
N ILE A 4 2.24 15.87 14.94
CA ILE A 4 3.14 15.61 13.80
C ILE A 4 3.52 14.14 13.93
N TYR A 5 2.60 13.24 13.55
CA TYR A 5 2.96 11.85 13.33
C TYR A 5 3.92 11.84 12.13
N ASP A 6 5.18 11.53 12.41
CA ASP A 6 6.20 11.28 11.38
C ASP A 6 5.91 9.93 10.75
N TYR A 7 4.90 9.90 9.89
CA TYR A 7 4.58 8.70 9.13
C TYR A 7 5.66 8.48 8.08
N PRO A 8 6.10 7.24 7.87
CA PRO A 8 7.07 6.94 6.83
C PRO A 8 6.50 7.33 5.45
N PRO A 9 7.32 7.75 4.47
CA PRO A 9 6.84 8.21 3.16
C PRO A 9 5.91 7.22 2.43
N GLU A 10 6.06 5.92 2.71
CA GLU A 10 5.19 4.86 2.20
C GLU A 10 3.74 4.97 2.66
N TYR A 11 3.48 5.58 3.82
CA TYR A 11 2.13 5.78 4.33
C TYR A 11 1.33 6.69 3.42
N ASP A 12 1.86 7.86 3.07
CA ASP A 12 1.17 8.82 2.22
C ASP A 12 0.88 8.24 0.83
N LYS A 13 1.86 7.54 0.24
CA LYS A 13 1.66 6.79 -1.01
C LYS A 13 0.55 5.74 -0.87
N ALA A 14 0.59 4.95 0.20
CA ALA A 14 -0.41 3.90 0.42
C ALA A 14 -1.81 4.45 0.67
N VAL A 15 -1.93 5.65 1.26
CA VAL A 15 -3.21 6.34 1.45
C VAL A 15 -3.78 6.82 0.12
N LEU A 16 -2.96 7.38 -0.77
CA LEU A 16 -3.39 7.78 -2.11
C LEU A 16 -3.88 6.59 -2.93
N ASP A 17 -3.21 5.44 -2.82
CA ASP A 17 -3.60 4.20 -3.48
C ASP A 17 -4.99 3.69 -3.07
N LEU A 18 -5.51 4.08 -1.89
CA LEU A 18 -6.81 3.59 -1.41
C LEU A 18 -7.95 3.96 -2.36
N GLU A 19 -7.90 5.14 -2.99
CA GLU A 19 -8.93 5.56 -3.95
C GLU A 19 -8.98 4.61 -5.16
N LEU A 20 -7.81 4.30 -5.72
CA LEU A 20 -7.67 3.34 -6.82
C LEU A 20 -8.18 1.95 -6.41
N LEU A 21 -7.73 1.46 -5.25
CA LEU A 21 -8.13 0.13 -4.77
C LEU A 21 -9.63 0.03 -4.50
N ASN A 22 -10.25 1.10 -4.00
CA ASN A 22 -11.69 1.17 -3.78
C ASN A 22 -12.50 1.18 -5.08
N ASN A 23 -11.91 1.68 -6.17
CA ASN A 23 -12.48 1.65 -7.52
C ASN A 23 -12.13 0.36 -8.31
N ASP A 24 -11.49 -0.63 -7.66
CA ASP A 24 -10.96 -1.87 -8.29
C ASP A 24 -9.90 -1.61 -9.37
N GLU A 25 -9.13 -0.52 -9.24
CA GLU A 25 -8.04 -0.12 -10.13
C GLU A 25 -6.66 -0.55 -9.59
N ASP A 26 -5.73 -0.90 -10.49
CA ASP A 26 -4.38 -1.35 -10.14
C ASP A 26 -3.48 -0.17 -9.74
N VAL A 27 -2.78 -0.28 -8.60
CA VAL A 27 -1.83 0.71 -8.08
C VAL A 27 -0.49 0.74 -8.83
N GLY A 28 -0.32 -0.15 -9.80
CA GLY A 28 0.87 -0.23 -10.64
C GLY A 28 1.89 -1.28 -10.19
N GLU A 29 3.08 -1.19 -10.78
CA GLU A 29 4.20 -2.09 -10.49
C GLU A 29 4.99 -1.61 -9.27
N ILE A 30 5.56 -2.55 -8.52
CA ILE A 30 6.47 -2.24 -7.42
C ILE A 30 7.85 -2.01 -8.04
N THR A 31 8.30 -0.76 -8.07
CA THR A 31 9.57 -0.36 -8.68
C THR A 31 10.72 -0.24 -7.68
N ASP A 32 10.41 -0.05 -6.40
CA ASP A 32 11.38 0.03 -5.32
C ASP A 32 11.12 -1.07 -4.29
N MET A 33 12.06 -2.01 -4.22
CA MET A 33 12.01 -3.16 -3.31
C MET A 33 12.50 -2.82 -1.90
N ASN A 34 13.12 -1.65 -1.70
CA ASN A 34 13.63 -1.25 -0.38
C ASN A 34 12.59 -0.49 0.45
N GLU A 35 11.42 -0.18 -0.12
CA GLU A 35 10.33 0.47 0.59
C GLU A 35 9.81 -0.40 1.75
N ASN A 36 9.27 0.23 2.79
CA ASN A 36 8.60 -0.48 3.86
C ASN A 36 7.24 -1.04 3.42
N HIS A 37 7.27 -2.18 2.73
CA HIS A 37 6.08 -2.86 2.19
C HIS A 37 5.04 -3.24 3.25
N LYS A 38 5.43 -3.37 4.53
CA LYS A 38 4.49 -3.64 5.62
C LYS A 38 3.47 -2.51 5.81
N ILE A 39 3.89 -1.25 5.62
CA ILE A 39 3.01 -0.07 5.76
C ILE A 39 1.94 -0.11 4.68
N TYR A 40 2.31 -0.33 3.42
CA TYR A 40 1.35 -0.51 2.33
C TYR A 40 0.33 -1.62 2.63
N ILE A 41 0.79 -2.80 3.07
CA ILE A 41 -0.11 -3.93 3.39
C ILE A 41 -1.10 -3.55 4.50
N GLN A 42 -0.66 -2.85 5.55
CA GLN A 42 -1.52 -2.41 6.66
C GLN A 42 -2.55 -1.39 6.19
N VAL A 43 -2.13 -0.40 5.41
CA VAL A 43 -3.03 0.64 4.89
C VAL A 43 -4.04 0.03 3.91
N TYR A 44 -3.61 -0.82 2.98
CA TYR A 44 -4.50 -1.47 2.01
C TYR A 44 -5.59 -2.34 2.66
N GLN A 45 -5.43 -2.79 3.91
CA GLN A 45 -6.52 -3.48 4.63
C GLN A 45 -7.77 -2.61 4.78
N GLN A 46 -7.62 -1.28 4.78
CA GLN A 46 -8.70 -0.31 4.94
C GLN A 46 -9.55 -0.13 3.67
N ALA A 47 -9.04 -0.50 2.50
CA ALA A 47 -9.79 -0.46 1.24
C ALA A 47 -10.92 -1.52 1.20
N LEU A 48 -11.91 -1.32 0.34
CA LEU A 48 -12.99 -2.27 0.04
C LEU A 48 -12.43 -3.61 -0.48
N ASP A 49 -13.21 -4.69 -0.36
CA ASP A 49 -12.77 -6.02 -0.81
C ASP A 49 -12.82 -6.18 -2.34
N THR A 50 -11.84 -5.62 -3.03
CA THR A 50 -11.72 -5.62 -4.50
C THR A 50 -10.66 -6.60 -4.99
N LYS A 51 -10.66 -6.92 -6.29
CA LYS A 51 -9.63 -7.78 -6.89
C LYS A 51 -8.28 -7.04 -6.91
N ALA A 52 -8.31 -5.75 -7.19
CA ALA A 52 -7.15 -4.87 -7.14
C ALA A 52 -6.50 -4.89 -5.76
N LYS A 53 -7.27 -4.73 -4.67
CA LYS A 53 -6.76 -4.83 -3.29
C LYS A 53 -6.02 -6.15 -3.05
N LYS A 54 -6.66 -7.27 -3.39
CA LYS A 54 -6.08 -8.61 -3.19
C LYS A 54 -4.76 -8.77 -3.95
N LYS A 55 -4.73 -8.31 -5.20
CA LYS A 55 -3.55 -8.33 -6.07
C LYS A 55 -2.43 -7.46 -5.51
N ALA A 56 -2.73 -6.23 -5.12
CA ALA A 56 -1.77 -5.28 -4.57
C ALA A 56 -1.14 -5.79 -3.25
N ILE A 57 -1.95 -6.33 -2.34
CA ILE A 57 -1.45 -6.95 -1.09
C ILE A 57 -0.56 -8.15 -1.41
N MET A 58 -0.93 -9.00 -2.36
CA MET A 58 -0.13 -10.16 -2.75
C MET A 58 1.22 -9.72 -3.32
N ARG A 59 1.25 -8.72 -4.21
CA ARG A 59 2.51 -8.15 -4.75
C ARG A 59 3.39 -7.55 -3.64
N ARG A 60 2.82 -6.75 -2.73
CA ARG A 60 3.57 -6.16 -1.59
C ARG A 60 4.10 -7.23 -0.64
N LYS A 61 3.37 -8.33 -0.43
CA LYS A 61 3.86 -9.50 0.33
C LYS A 61 5.02 -10.19 -0.38
N GLN A 62 4.95 -10.36 -1.70
CA GLN A 62 6.06 -10.91 -2.47
C GLN A 62 7.29 -10.01 -2.40
N ALA A 63 7.10 -8.70 -2.55
CA ALA A 63 8.19 -7.74 -2.47
C ALA A 63 8.88 -7.77 -1.10
N LEU A 64 8.11 -7.85 -0.01
CA LEU A 64 8.63 -8.00 1.35
C LEU A 64 9.45 -9.29 1.57
N ILE A 65 9.20 -10.34 0.80
CA ILE A 65 9.97 -11.61 0.89
C ILE A 65 11.28 -11.50 0.10
N LEU A 66 11.29 -10.68 -0.95
CA LEU A 66 12.42 -10.53 -1.88
C LEU A 66 13.38 -9.40 -1.51
N SER A 67 12.94 -8.45 -0.68
CA SER A 67 13.72 -7.36 -0.09
C SER A 67 14.59 -7.84 1.07
#